data_AF-X1GB84-F1
#
_entry.id   AF-X1GB84-F1
#
_cell.length_a   1.000
_cell.length_b   1.000
_cell.length_c   1.000
_cell.angle_alpha   90.00
_cell.angle_beta   90.00
_cell.angle_gamma   90.00
#
_symmetry.space_group_name_H-M   'P 1'
#
loop_
_entity.id
_entity.type
_entity.pdbx_description
1 polymer ?
#
loop_
_entity_poly.entity_id
_entity_poly.type
_entity_poly.pdbx_seq_one_letter_code
_entity_poly.pdbx_strand_id
1 'polypeptide(L)'
;QHYLKNTTFITPIIDYKTGKKSGIHEWSILSEFKFHDKQRRKYHFEIHLGDTVYKEIYNNKYTLLELEKILDLSRIAMNLFLYLITQNPFNLYKYPKDFEMLKAHIGITDTNLVRAKKTFDNAWENIKKKGLLKGYRYREPFISKKDNREKIKFSFSEQRILTP
;
A
#
# COMPACT_ATOMS: atom_id res chain seq x y z
N GLN A 1 15.71 12.73 27.38
CA GLN A 1 15.23 12.82 25.99
C GLN A 1 15.96 11.77 25.16
N HIS A 2 15.24 10.89 24.48
CA HIS A 2 15.83 9.93 23.54
C HIS A 2 15.65 10.47 22.12
N TYR A 3 16.74 10.61 21.37
CA TYR A 3 16.75 11.09 19.99
C TYR A 3 17.06 9.93 19.06
N LEU A 4 16.14 9.63 18.15
CA LEU A 4 16.43 8.84 16.96
C LEU A 4 16.63 9.84 15.82
N LYS A 5 17.89 10.01 15.38
CA LYS A 5 18.25 10.84 14.23
C LYS A 5 18.44 9.94 13.01
N ASN A 6 17.82 10.33 11.90
CA ASN A 6 18.00 9.81 10.54
C ASN A 6 17.68 8.32 10.33
N THR A 7 16.43 8.00 9.99
CA THR A 7 16.10 6.74 9.32
C THR A 7 16.16 6.93 7.80
N THR A 8 17.37 7.12 7.26
CA THR A 8 17.57 7.31 5.83
C THR A 8 17.31 6.00 5.08
N PHE A 9 16.33 6.00 4.18
CA PHE A 9 16.14 4.92 3.23
C PHE A 9 16.93 5.24 1.97
N ILE A 10 17.90 4.38 1.67
CA ILE A 10 18.74 4.47 0.48
C ILE A 10 18.10 3.55 -0.57
N THR A 11 17.41 4.13 -1.56
CA THR A 11 16.83 3.35 -2.65
C THR A 11 17.54 3.69 -3.96
N PRO A 12 18.08 2.70 -4.70
CA PRO A 12 18.62 2.96 -6.02
C PRO A 12 17.48 3.40 -6.94
N ILE A 13 17.68 4.48 -7.69
CA ILE A 13 16.75 4.87 -8.75
C ILE A 13 16.97 3.88 -9.90
N ILE A 14 15.98 3.02 -10.11
CA ILE A 14 15.96 2.07 -11.22
C ILE A 14 15.00 2.62 -12.26
N ASP A 15 15.53 2.93 -13.45
CA ASP A 15 14.67 3.14 -14.61
C ASP A 15 14.05 1.80 -15.02
N TYR A 16 12.78 1.60 -14.71
CA TYR A 16 12.07 0.35 -15.00
C TYR A 16 11.88 0.07 -16.49
N LYS A 17 12.12 1.04 -17.39
CA LYS A 17 12.09 0.81 -18.85
C LYS A 17 13.45 0.36 -19.39
N THR A 18 14.54 0.85 -18.83
CA THR A 18 15.90 0.61 -19.37
C THR A 18 16.78 -0.28 -18.48
N GLY A 19 16.37 -0.55 -17.24
CA GLY A 19 17.14 -1.31 -16.26
C GLY A 19 18.38 -0.60 -15.73
N LYS A 20 18.65 0.64 -16.18
CA LYS A 20 19.83 1.41 -15.75
C LYS A 20 19.62 1.99 -14.35
N LYS A 21 20.63 1.84 -13.50
CA LYS A 21 20.71 2.53 -12.20
C LYS A 21 21.13 3.97 -12.45
N SER A 22 20.26 4.93 -12.18
CA SER A 22 20.51 6.36 -12.44
C SER A 22 20.93 7.16 -11.21
N GLY A 23 21.22 6.49 -10.09
CA GLY A 23 21.74 7.10 -8.87
C GLY A 23 21.17 6.46 -7.60
N ILE A 24 21.57 7.01 -6.46
CA ILE A 24 21.02 6.71 -5.15
C ILE A 24 20.05 7.84 -4.80
N HIS A 25 18.78 7.52 -4.57
CA HIS A 25 17.87 8.46 -3.92
C HIS A 25 17.91 8.18 -2.43
N GLU A 26 18.55 9.07 -1.68
CA GLU A 26 18.33 9.13 -0.25
C GLU A 26 17.01 9.85 -0.01
N TRP A 27 16.13 9.20 0.73
CA TRP A 27 14.93 9.84 1.23
C TRP A 27 14.65 9.32 2.63
N SER A 28 14.23 10.21 3.50
CA SER A 28 13.78 9.84 4.83
C SER A 28 12.35 10.32 4.98
N ILE A 29 11.44 9.40 5.26
CA ILE A 29 10.08 9.74 5.70
C ILE A 29 10.17 10.51 7.04
N LEU A 30 11.15 10.17 7.88
CA LEU A 30 11.35 10.71 9.23
C LEU A 30 12.65 11.51 9.30
N SER A 31 12.55 12.83 9.41
CA SER A 31 13.70 13.70 9.66
C SER A 31 14.13 13.64 11.12
N GLU A 32 13.19 13.76 12.05
CA GLU A 32 13.46 13.78 13.49
C GLU A 32 12.28 13.20 14.27
N PHE A 33 12.57 12.48 15.35
CA PHE A 33 11.57 11.97 16.29
C PHE A 33 11.95 12.42 17.71
N LYS A 34 10.99 13.03 18.42
CA LYS A 34 11.14 13.39 19.83
C LYS A 34 10.05 12.74 20.66
N PHE A 35 10.46 12.06 21.72
CA PHE A 35 9.56 11.54 22.74
C PHE A 35 9.58 12.47 23.95
N HIS A 36 8.40 12.92 24.36
CA HIS A 36 8.21 13.81 25.49
C HIS A 36 7.46 13.09 26.61
N ASP A 37 8.15 12.88 27.72
CA ASP A 37 7.58 12.38 28.96
C ASP A 37 7.37 13.55 29.92
N LYS A 38 6.12 14.00 30.08
CA LYS A 38 5.76 14.98 31.11
C LYS A 38 5.35 14.24 32.37
N GLN A 39 5.83 14.70 33.53
CA GLN A 39 5.41 14.21 34.84
C GLN A 39 3.87 14.12 34.87
N ARG A 40 3.34 12.90 35.12
CA ARG A 40 1.92 12.48 35.14
C ARG A 40 1.33 11.94 33.82
N ARG A 41 1.93 10.89 33.25
CA ARG A 41 1.29 9.98 32.25
C ARG A 41 0.80 10.64 30.95
N LYS A 42 1.20 11.88 30.65
CA LYS A 42 0.90 12.55 29.39
C LYS A 42 2.12 12.42 28.48
N TYR A 43 2.13 11.35 27.70
CA TYR A 43 3.12 11.10 26.66
C TYR A 43 2.68 11.77 25.36
N HIS A 44 3.59 12.47 24.69
CA HIS A 44 3.37 12.86 23.30
C HIS A 44 4.65 12.68 22.47
N PHE A 45 4.44 12.50 21.17
CA PHE A 45 5.49 12.31 20.19
C PHE A 45 5.49 13.50 19.24
N GLU A 46 6.66 14.02 18.93
CA GLU A 46 6.84 14.95 17.81
C GLU A 46 7.58 14.21 16.70
N ILE A 47 6.99 14.22 15.51
CA ILE A 47 7.55 13.59 14.32
C ILE A 47 7.75 14.69 13.28
N HIS A 48 9.01 14.98 12.96
CA HIS A 48 9.37 15.84 11.84
C HIS A 48 9.53 14.98 10.60
N LEU A 49 8.68 15.22 9.60
CA LEU A 49 8.78 14.58 8.30
C LEU A 49 9.92 15.20 7.48
N GLY A 50 10.58 14.40 6.64
CA GLY A 50 11.64 14.90 5.76
C GLY A 50 11.12 15.80 4.63
N ASP A 51 11.97 16.72 4.14
CA ASP A 51 11.64 17.68 3.07
C ASP A 51 11.08 17.01 1.81
N THR A 52 11.51 15.78 1.50
CA THR A 52 11.01 15.02 0.35
C THR A 52 9.51 14.74 0.47
N VAL A 53 9.00 14.49 1.69
CA VAL A 53 7.57 14.29 1.92
C VAL A 53 6.81 15.58 1.65
N TYR A 54 7.30 16.71 2.13
CA TYR A 54 6.69 18.02 1.85
C TYR A 54 6.69 18.35 0.36
N LYS A 55 7.79 18.07 -0.36
CA LYS A 55 7.88 18.27 -1.81
C LYS A 55 6.85 17.41 -2.56
N GLU A 56 6.69 16.14 -2.20
CA GLU A 56 5.71 15.26 -2.85
C GLU A 56 4.26 15.71 -2.57
N ILE A 57 3.96 16.17 -1.34
CA ILE A 57 2.66 16.75 -1.00
C ILE A 57 2.41 18.03 -1.82
N TYR A 58 3.38 18.94 -1.87
CA TYR A 58 3.29 20.19 -2.64
C TYR A 58 3.10 19.95 -4.14
N ASN A 59 3.68 18.86 -4.65
CA ASN A 59 3.52 18.41 -6.03
C ASN A 59 2.21 17.63 -6.28
N ASN A 60 1.27 17.64 -5.34
CA ASN A 60 -0.01 16.92 -5.41
C ASN A 60 0.11 15.40 -5.62
N LYS A 61 1.22 14.80 -5.18
CA LYS A 61 1.45 13.35 -5.26
C LYS A 61 1.03 12.67 -3.96
N TYR A 62 -0.23 12.83 -3.59
CA TYR A 62 -0.81 12.21 -2.40
C TYR A 62 -2.21 11.68 -2.70
N THR A 63 -2.71 10.81 -1.83
CA THR A 63 -4.09 10.33 -1.86
C THR A 63 -4.73 10.66 -0.52
N LEU A 64 -5.88 11.36 -0.56
CA LEU A 64 -6.66 11.64 0.63
C LEU A 64 -7.45 10.40 1.05
N LEU A 65 -7.45 10.15 2.35
CA LEU A 65 -7.97 8.93 2.93
C LEU A 65 -8.88 9.25 4.11
N GLU A 66 -10.03 8.57 4.17
CA GLU A 66 -10.91 8.61 5.34
C GLU A 66 -10.33 7.73 6.45
N LEU A 67 -9.63 8.36 7.39
CA LEU A 67 -8.86 7.66 8.42
C LEU A 67 -9.71 6.68 9.23
N GLU A 68 -10.90 7.07 9.66
CA GLU A 68 -11.80 6.23 10.46
C GLU A 68 -12.14 4.91 9.77
N LYS A 69 -12.41 4.95 8.45
CA LYS A 69 -12.72 3.73 7.68
C LYS A 69 -11.52 2.79 7.56
N ILE A 70 -10.30 3.34 7.56
CA ILE A 70 -9.06 2.58 7.35
C ILE A 70 -8.54 1.99 8.65
N LEU A 71 -8.62 2.73 9.76
CA LEU A 71 -8.15 2.28 11.07
C LEU A 71 -8.87 1.01 11.54
N ASP A 72 -10.11 0.81 11.11
CA ASP A 72 -10.90 -0.38 11.41
C ASP A 72 -10.54 -1.62 10.55
N LEU A 73 -9.67 -1.48 9.55
CA LEU A 73 -9.27 -2.58 8.70
C LEU A 73 -8.24 -3.47 9.40
N SER A 74 -8.30 -4.78 9.13
CA SER A 74 -7.17 -5.65 9.48
C SER A 74 -5.89 -5.21 8.77
N ARG A 75 -4.71 -5.52 9.32
CA ARG A 75 -3.42 -5.14 8.72
C ARG A 75 -3.31 -5.51 7.23
N ILE A 76 -3.74 -6.73 6.87
CA ILE A 76 -3.69 -7.24 5.50
C ILE A 76 -4.70 -6.48 4.61
N ALA A 77 -5.91 -6.22 5.11
CA ALA A 77 -6.92 -5.43 4.41
C ALA A 77 -6.46 -3.99 4.16
N MET A 78 -5.85 -3.35 5.16
CA MET A 78 -5.26 -2.01 5.02
C MET A 78 -4.16 -2.00 3.97
N ASN A 79 -3.22 -2.95 4.01
CA ASN A 79 -2.14 -3.03 3.02
C ASN A 79 -2.68 -3.27 1.60
N LEU A 80 -3.67 -4.16 1.46
CA LEU A 80 -4.33 -4.41 0.17
C LEU A 80 -5.07 -3.16 -0.35
N PHE A 81 -5.77 -2.45 0.53
CA PHE A 81 -6.44 -1.20 0.19
C PHE A 81 -5.43 -0.18 -0.33
N LEU A 82 -4.38 0.13 0.46
CA LEU A 82 -3.32 1.07 0.10
C LEU A 82 -2.61 0.67 -1.20
N TYR A 83 -2.34 -0.61 -1.40
CA TYR A 83 -1.77 -1.12 -2.65
C TYR A 83 -2.65 -0.79 -3.86
N LEU A 84 -3.96 -0.90 -3.73
CA LEU A 84 -4.87 -0.69 -4.87
C LEU A 84 -5.10 0.79 -5.17
N ILE A 85 -5.31 1.62 -4.14
CA ILE A 85 -5.64 3.04 -4.35
C ILE A 85 -4.46 3.89 -4.84
N THR A 86 -3.22 3.45 -4.59
CA THR A 86 -2.00 4.12 -5.07
C THR A 86 -1.68 3.78 -6.52
N GLN A 87 -2.38 2.80 -7.10
CA GLN A 87 -2.19 2.38 -8.49
C GLN A 87 -3.15 3.14 -9.40
N ASN A 88 -2.70 3.45 -10.61
CA ASN A 88 -3.59 3.94 -11.65
C ASN A 88 -4.66 2.86 -11.95
N PRO A 89 -5.98 3.16 -11.85
CA PRO A 89 -7.04 2.18 -12.09
C PRO A 89 -6.95 1.51 -13.47
N PHE A 90 -6.48 2.22 -14.49
CA PHE A 90 -6.26 1.67 -15.82
C PHE A 90 -5.17 0.58 -15.83
N ASN A 91 -4.10 0.76 -15.05
CA ASN A 91 -3.03 -0.22 -14.94
C ASN A 91 -3.47 -1.47 -14.20
N LEU A 92 -4.31 -1.32 -13.17
CA LEU A 92 -4.90 -2.44 -12.45
C LEU A 92 -5.74 -3.33 -13.37
N TYR A 93 -6.49 -2.71 -14.29
CA TYR A 93 -7.26 -3.43 -15.30
C TYR A 93 -6.40 -4.06 -16.40
N LYS A 94 -5.34 -3.39 -16.86
CA LYS A 94 -4.58 -3.88 -18.01
C LYS A 94 -3.61 -5.00 -17.64
N TYR A 95 -3.02 -4.96 -16.44
CA TYR A 95 -1.91 -5.83 -16.06
C TYR A 95 -2.23 -6.71 -14.86
N PRO A 96 -2.48 -8.02 -15.06
CA PRO A 96 -2.58 -8.98 -13.97
C PRO A 96 -1.33 -8.96 -13.09
N LYS A 97 -1.53 -9.02 -11.79
CA LYS A 97 -0.46 -9.02 -10.78
C LYS A 97 -0.09 -10.45 -10.44
N ASP A 98 1.18 -10.69 -10.21
CA ASP A 98 1.66 -11.98 -9.69
C ASP A 98 1.15 -12.18 -8.25
N PHE A 99 0.46 -13.29 -8.00
CA PHE A 99 -0.22 -13.49 -6.72
C PHE A 99 0.77 -13.66 -5.56
N GLU A 100 1.91 -14.32 -5.79
CA GLU A 100 2.94 -14.47 -4.76
C GLU A 100 3.60 -13.13 -4.42
N MET A 101 3.87 -12.28 -5.43
CA MET A 101 4.37 -10.93 -5.19
C MET A 101 3.33 -10.08 -4.43
N LEU A 102 2.05 -10.20 -4.79
CA LEU A 102 0.99 -9.48 -4.11
C LEU A 102 0.88 -9.91 -2.64
N LYS A 103 0.87 -11.22 -2.36
CA LYS A 103 0.86 -11.77 -1.01
C LYS A 103 1.97 -11.19 -0.15
N ALA A 104 3.21 -11.23 -0.66
CA ALA A 104 4.36 -10.68 0.04
C ALA A 104 4.18 -9.18 0.33
N HIS A 105 3.68 -8.42 -0.64
CA HIS A 105 3.46 -6.99 -0.48
C HIS A 105 2.39 -6.65 0.56
N ILE A 106 1.28 -7.40 0.60
CA ILE A 106 0.20 -7.14 1.56
C ILE A 106 0.40 -7.84 2.91
N GLY A 107 1.46 -8.67 3.03
CA GLY A 107 1.87 -9.32 4.27
C GLY A 107 1.16 -10.64 4.56
N ILE A 108 0.72 -11.38 3.53
CA ILE A 108 0.28 -12.78 3.65
C ILE A 108 1.52 -13.67 3.58
N THR A 109 1.80 -14.39 4.66
CA THR A 109 2.99 -15.27 4.80
C THR A 109 2.65 -16.75 4.64
N ASP A 110 1.37 -17.10 4.50
CA ASP A 110 0.95 -18.49 4.29
C ASP A 110 1.56 -19.08 3.00
N THR A 111 2.29 -20.18 3.17
CA THR A 111 2.85 -20.96 2.05
C THR A 111 1.79 -21.84 1.40
N ASN A 112 0.75 -22.23 2.15
CA ASN A 112 -0.37 -22.97 1.60
C ASN A 112 -1.27 -22.03 0.78
N LEU A 113 -1.39 -22.31 -0.52
CA LEU A 113 -2.08 -21.44 -1.44
C LEU A 113 -3.57 -21.25 -1.12
N VAL A 114 -4.27 -22.32 -0.72
CA VAL A 114 -5.70 -22.26 -0.40
C VAL A 114 -5.94 -21.36 0.81
N ARG A 115 -5.11 -21.49 1.85
CA ARG A 115 -5.18 -20.60 3.03
C ARG A 115 -4.84 -19.16 2.67
N ALA A 116 -3.80 -18.94 1.85
CA ALA A 116 -3.43 -17.61 1.39
C ALA A 116 -4.58 -16.93 0.62
N LYS A 117 -5.25 -17.65 -0.28
CA LYS A 117 -6.43 -17.16 -1.00
C LYS A 117 -7.57 -16.81 -0.04
N LYS A 118 -7.88 -17.69 0.92
CA LYS A 118 -8.89 -17.42 1.95
C LYS A 118 -8.57 -16.16 2.77
N THR A 119 -7.30 -15.97 3.14
CA THR A 119 -6.84 -14.76 3.84
C THR A 119 -6.99 -13.52 2.96
N PHE A 120 -6.66 -13.62 1.67
CA PHE A 120 -6.88 -12.55 0.70
C PHE A 120 -8.37 -12.19 0.55
N ASP A 121 -9.25 -13.17 0.39
CA ASP A 121 -10.69 -12.98 0.23
C ASP A 121 -11.30 -12.34 1.49
N ASN A 122 -10.90 -12.78 2.68
CA ASN A 122 -11.31 -12.17 3.95
C ASN A 122 -10.86 -10.69 4.03
N ALA A 123 -9.63 -10.39 3.59
CA ALA A 123 -9.13 -9.03 3.55
C ALA A 123 -9.93 -8.16 2.56
N TRP A 124 -10.24 -8.69 1.38
CA TRP A 124 -11.09 -8.03 0.40
C TRP A 124 -12.48 -7.71 0.97
N GLU A 125 -13.15 -8.69 1.57
CA GLU A 125 -14.47 -8.50 2.17
C GLU A 125 -14.46 -7.50 3.33
N ASN A 126 -13.40 -7.48 4.14
CA ASN A 126 -13.23 -6.50 5.20
C ASN A 126 -13.20 -5.06 4.64
N ILE A 127 -12.51 -4.83 3.52
CA ILE A 127 -12.49 -3.54 2.81
C ILE A 127 -13.89 -3.19 2.27
N LYS A 128 -14.55 -4.15 1.60
CA LYS A 128 -15.87 -3.92 0.99
C LYS A 128 -16.95 -3.60 2.03
N LYS A 129 -16.93 -4.27 3.19
CA LYS A 129 -17.85 -4.00 4.31
C LYS A 129 -17.74 -2.57 4.87
N LYS A 130 -16.57 -1.94 4.75
CA LYS A 130 -16.36 -0.54 5.14
C LYS A 130 -16.77 0.46 4.04
N GLY A 131 -17.39 -0.01 2.96
CA GLY A 131 -17.78 0.81 1.83
C GLY A 131 -16.59 1.36 1.03
N LEU A 132 -15.40 0.79 1.23
CA LEU A 132 -14.18 1.17 0.51
C LEU A 132 -14.08 0.42 -0.83
N LEU A 133 -13.24 0.94 -1.72
CA LEU A 133 -13.04 0.42 -3.08
C LEU A 133 -14.36 0.23 -3.86
N LYS A 134 -15.29 1.20 -3.75
CA LYS A 134 -16.48 1.21 -4.63
C LYS A 134 -16.04 1.20 -6.09
N GLY A 135 -16.76 0.44 -6.92
CA GLY A 135 -16.40 0.23 -8.32
C GLY A 135 -15.28 -0.77 -8.60
N TYR A 136 -14.46 -1.17 -7.62
CA TYR A 136 -13.43 -2.17 -7.81
C TYR A 136 -13.97 -3.60 -7.71
N ARG A 137 -13.35 -4.51 -8.48
CA ARG A 137 -13.50 -5.98 -8.40
C ARG A 137 -12.16 -6.65 -8.72
N TYR A 138 -12.00 -7.89 -8.30
CA TYR A 138 -10.97 -8.77 -8.85
C TYR A 138 -11.60 -10.00 -9.49
N ARG A 139 -10.88 -10.61 -10.43
CA ARG A 139 -11.14 -11.97 -10.90
C ARG A 139 -10.34 -12.92 -10.05
N GLU A 140 -10.91 -14.10 -9.79
CA GLU A 140 -10.21 -15.17 -9.08
C GLU A 140 -8.80 -15.40 -9.65
N PRO A 141 -7.82 -15.73 -8.80
CA PRO A 141 -6.48 -16.06 -9.25
C PRO A 141 -6.50 -17.16 -10.31
N PHE A 142 -5.73 -16.97 -11.39
CA PHE A 142 -5.65 -17.89 -12.52
C PHE A 142 -4.20 -18.14 -12.91
N ILE A 143 -3.92 -19.29 -13.51
CA ILE A 143 -2.58 -19.59 -14.04
C ILE A 143 -2.42 -18.92 -15.41
N SER A 144 -1.43 -18.04 -15.53
CA SER A 144 -1.09 -17.37 -16.78
C SER A 144 -0.40 -18.33 -17.73
N LYS A 145 -0.94 -18.46 -18.95
CA LYS A 145 -0.34 -19.30 -20.01
C LYS A 145 1.03 -18.81 -20.48
N LYS A 146 1.39 -17.55 -20.23
CA LYS A 146 2.63 -16.93 -20.70
C LYS A 146 3.84 -17.33 -19.87
N ASP A 147 3.68 -17.41 -18.55
CA ASP A 147 4.76 -17.60 -17.60
C ASP A 147 4.48 -18.72 -16.57
N ASN A 148 3.34 -19.42 -16.69
CA ASN A 148 2.88 -20.47 -15.79
C ASN A 148 2.81 -20.04 -14.31
N ARG A 149 2.62 -18.74 -14.06
CA ARG A 149 2.49 -18.17 -12.72
C ARG A 149 1.04 -17.86 -12.41
N GLU A 150 0.69 -17.97 -11.14
CA GLU A 150 -0.62 -17.55 -10.68
C GLU A 150 -0.72 -16.02 -10.65
N LYS A 151 -1.75 -15.50 -11.32
CA LYS A 151 -2.01 -14.08 -11.47
C LYS A 151 -3.39 -13.74 -10.94
N ILE A 152 -3.53 -12.53 -10.44
CA ILE A 152 -4.80 -11.93 -10.04
C ILE A 152 -5.02 -10.65 -10.85
N LYS A 153 -6.26 -10.42 -11.30
CA LYS A 153 -6.60 -9.26 -12.13
C LYS A 153 -7.64 -8.40 -11.44
N PHE A 154 -7.31 -7.13 -11.21
CA PHE A 154 -8.24 -6.15 -10.69
C PHE A 154 -8.94 -5.41 -11.82
N SER A 155 -10.07 -4.79 -11.54
CA SER A 155 -10.82 -3.96 -12.47
C SER A 155 -11.55 -2.88 -11.70
N PHE A 156 -11.73 -1.72 -12.33
CA PHE A 156 -12.45 -0.59 -11.79
C PHE A 156 -13.50 -0.12 -12.80
N SER A 157 -14.65 0.33 -12.32
CA SER A 157 -15.73 0.88 -13.14
C SER A 157 -16.44 2.00 -12.39
N GLU A 158 -16.46 3.19 -12.97
CA GLU A 158 -17.14 4.36 -12.40
C GLU A 158 -18.66 4.18 -12.33
N GLN A 159 -19.27 3.52 -13.31
CA GLN A 159 -20.71 3.21 -13.30
C GLN A 159 -21.14 2.49 -12.02
N ARG A 160 -20.24 1.68 -11.44
CA ARG A 160 -20.49 0.93 -10.21
C ARG A 160 -20.28 1.73 -8.92
N ILE A 161 -19.77 2.94 -9.00
CA ILE A 161 -19.77 3.88 -7.87
C ILE A 161 -21.17 4.48 -7.70
N LEU A 162 -21.88 4.67 -8.82
CA LEU A 162 -23.16 5.37 -8.90
C LEU A 162 -24.37 4.46 -8.65
N THR A 163 -24.22 3.14 -8.77
CA THR A 163 -25.24 2.16 -8.38
C THR A 163 -25.13 1.83 -6.88
N PRO A 164 -26.23 1.95 -6.10
CA PRO A 164 -26.29 1.58 -4.68
C PRO A 164 -25.83 0.15 -4.37
#